data_AF-A0A1H2T3V8-F1
#
_entry.id   AF-A0A1H2T3V8-F1
#
_cell.length_a   1.000
_cell.length_b   1.000
_cell.length_c   1.000
_cell.angle_alpha   90.00
_cell.angle_beta   90.00
_cell.angle_gamma   90.00
#
_symmetry.space_group_name_H-M   'P 1'
#
loop_
_entity.id
_entity.type
_entity.pdbx_description
1 polymer ?
#
loop_
_entity_poly.entity_id
_entity_poly.type
_entity_poly.pdbx_seq_one_letter_code
_entity_poly.pdbx_strand_id
1 'polypeptide(L)' 'MPGIRPSLDTALAMIYPKAVRDAARESGLPETAFPGTCPYALEQILAPGFLPESGRR' A
#
# COMPACT_ATOMS: atom_id res chain seq x y z
N MET A 1 9.71 -11.25 -22.80
CA MET A 1 10.09 -10.13 -21.92
C MET A 1 10.15 -10.68 -20.50
N PRO A 2 11.23 -10.49 -19.72
CA PRO A 2 11.26 -10.94 -18.34
C PRO A 2 10.15 -10.19 -17.58
N GLY A 3 9.30 -10.91 -16.85
CA GLY A 3 8.13 -10.31 -16.22
C GLY A 3 8.52 -9.26 -15.19
N ILE A 4 7.76 -8.17 -15.10
CA ILE A 4 7.95 -7.09 -14.11
C ILE A 4 7.56 -7.50 -12.68
N ARG A 5 6.88 -8.65 -12.55
CA ARG A 5 6.32 -9.19 -11.31
C ARG A 5 7.34 -9.33 -10.16
N PRO A 6 8.56 -9.87 -10.34
CA PRO A 6 9.53 -9.99 -9.25
C PRO A 6 10.03 -8.63 -8.73
N SER A 7 9.96 -7.58 -9.57
CA SER A 7 10.36 -6.23 -9.17
C SER A 7 9.29 -5.51 -8.36
N LEU A 8 8.04 -5.99 -8.41
CA LEU A 8 6.90 -5.34 -7.76
C LEU A 8 6.92 -5.53 -6.24
N ASP A 9 7.35 -6.68 -5.73
CA ASP A 9 7.48 -6.90 -4.28
C ASP A 9 8.48 -5.92 -3.66
N THR A 10 9.66 -5.81 -4.28
CA THR A 10 10.69 -4.85 -3.87
C THR A 10 10.20 -3.41 -4.03
N ALA A 11 9.51 -3.10 -5.13
CA ALA A 11 8.93 -1.77 -5.33
C ALA A 11 7.87 -1.42 -4.29
N LEU A 12 7.01 -2.38 -3.90
CA LEU A 12 5.96 -2.20 -2.90
C LEU A 12 6.56 -1.84 -1.54
N ALA A 13 7.59 -2.58 -1.10
CA ALA A 13 8.29 -2.29 0.15
C ALA A 13 8.94 -0.90 0.15
N MET A 14 9.50 -0.46 -0.99
CA MET A 14 10.11 0.87 -1.12
C MET A 14 9.09 2.00 -1.18
N ILE A 15 7.94 1.80 -1.83
CA ILE A 15 6.96 2.86 -2.09
C ILE A 15 5.95 3.01 -0.97
N TYR A 16 5.66 1.96 -0.20
CA TYR A 16 4.65 2.01 0.85
C TYR A 16 4.90 3.10 1.91
N PRO A 17 6.13 3.32 2.43
CA PRO A 17 6.40 4.42 3.34
C PRO A 17 6.11 5.80 2.72
N LYS A 18 6.35 5.96 1.43
CA LYS A 18 6.00 7.20 0.71
C LYS A 18 4.49 7.38 0.62
N ALA A 19 3.76 6.30 0.32
CA ALA A 19 2.29 6.33 0.29
C ALA A 19 1.69 6.71 1.65
N VAL A 20 2.24 6.20 2.76
CA VAL A 20 1.85 6.60 4.12
C VAL A 20 2.05 8.10 4.35
N ARG A 21 3.20 8.66 3.95
CA ARG A 21 3.50 10.09 4.06
C ARG A 21 2.54 10.96 3.26
N ASP A 22 2.23 10.55 2.03
CA ASP A 22 1.30 11.27 1.17
C ASP A 22 -0.12 11.21 1.76
N ALA A 23 -0.58 10.04 2.22
CA ALA A 23 -1.87 9.88 2.88
C ALA A 23 -1.98 10.67 4.19
N ALA A 24 -0.92 10.69 5.01
CA ALA A 24 -0.85 11.49 6.24
C ALA A 24 -1.00 12.99 5.93
N ARG A 25 -0.28 13.47 4.90
CA ARG A 25 -0.36 14.86 4.46
C ARG A 25 -1.74 15.24 3.93
N GLU A 26 -2.39 14.36 3.16
CA GLU A 26 -3.72 14.62 2.59
C GLU A 26 -4.84 14.54 3.63
N SER A 27 -4.75 13.60 4.58
CA SER A 27 -5.77 13.39 5.60
C SER A 27 -5.60 14.24 6.86
N GLY A 28 -4.41 14.81 7.07
CA GLY A 28 -4.05 15.50 8.31
C GLY A 28 -3.83 14.58 9.51
N LEU A 29 -3.83 13.25 9.31
CA LEU A 29 -3.53 12.27 10.35
C LEU A 29 -2.00 12.09 10.49
N PRO A 30 -1.49 11.75 11.69
CA PRO A 30 -0.08 11.41 11.84
C PRO A 30 0.25 10.10 11.10
N GLU A 31 1.50 9.95 10.65
CA GLU A 31 1.97 8.72 9.99
C GLU A 31 1.78 7.46 10.85
N THR A 32 1.76 7.61 12.18
CA THR A 32 1.49 6.53 13.14
C THR A 32 0.04 6.04 13.13
N ALA A 33 -0.89 6.77 12.50
CA ALA A 33 -2.25 6.30 12.28
C ALA A 33 -2.32 5.25 11.16
N PHE A 34 -1.24 5.08 10.39
CA PHE A 34 -1.15 4.11 9.31
C PHE A 34 -0.28 2.91 9.74
N PRO A 35 -0.51 1.73 9.16
CA PRO A 35 0.38 0.58 9.37
C PRO A 35 1.81 0.91 8.94
N GLY A 36 2.80 0.41 9.69
CA GLY A 36 4.22 0.59 9.33
C GLY A 36 4.67 -0.20 8.11
N THR A 37 3.90 -1.22 7.70
CA THR A 37 4.11 -2.03 6.49
C THR A 37 2.79 -2.24 5.78
N CYS A 38 2.83 -2.52 4.47
CA CYS A 38 1.60 -2.73 3.71
C CYS A 38 0.82 -3.93 4.28
N PRO A 39 -0.44 -3.76 4.69
CA PRO A 39 -1.23 -4.85 5.26
C PRO A 39 -1.74 -5.82 4.19
N TYR A 40 -1.61 -5.49 2.90
CA TYR A 40 -2.11 -6.28 1.79
C TYR A 40 -0.95 -6.93 1.04
N ALA A 41 -1.16 -8.18 0.62
CA ALA A 41 -0.23 -8.86 -0.28
C ALA A 41 -0.28 -8.24 -1.68
N LEU A 42 0.81 -8.34 -2.44
CA LEU A 42 0.89 -7.81 -3.80
C LEU A 42 -0.21 -8.41 -4.70
N GLU A 43 -0.51 -9.69 -4.55
CA GLU A 43 -1.57 -10.38 -5.29
C GLU A 43 -2.95 -9.80 -4.99
N GLN A 44 -3.21 -9.35 -3.75
CA GLN A 44 -4.46 -8.70 -3.37
C GLN A 44 -4.56 -7.31 -3.98
N ILE A 45 -3.48 -6.52 -3.94
CA ILE A 45 -3.42 -5.18 -4.53
C ILE A 45 -3.67 -5.24 -6.05
N LEU A 46 -3.15 -6.28 -6.71
CA LEU A 46 -3.31 -6.48 -8.15
C LEU A 46 -4.61 -7.22 -8.52
N ALA A 47 -5.37 -7.72 -7.55
CA ALA A 47 -6.58 -8.49 -7.82
C ALA A 47 -7.67 -7.57 -8.43
N PRO A 48 -8.28 -7.97 -9.55
CA PRO A 48 -9.36 -7.19 -10.17
C PRO A 48 -10.53 -7.02 -9.20
N GLY A 49 -10.94 -5.78 -8.95
CA GLY A 49 -12.06 -5.49 -8.05
C GLY A 49 -11.74 -5.56 -6.56
N PHE A 50 -10.45 -5.64 -6.18
CA PHE A 50 -10.06 -5.52 -4.78
C PHE A 50 -10.42 -4.15 -4.21
N LEU A 51 -11.25 -4.15 -3.17
CA LEU A 51 -11.55 -3.01 -2.34
C LEU A 51 -11.17 -3.41 -0.92
N PRO A 52 -10.15 -2.78 -0.30
CA PRO A 52 -9.87 -3.00 1.10
C PRO A 52 -11.13 -2.67 1.89
N GLU A 53 -11.48 -3.51 2.87
CA GLU A 53 -12.63 -3.28 3.73
C GLU A 53 -12.55 -1.85 4.24
N SER A 54 -13.42 -0.99 3.69
CA SER A 54 -13.40 0.43 3.98
C SER A 54 -13.66 0.56 5.46
N GLY A 55 -12.63 0.98 6.20
CA GLY A 55 -12.61 0.97 7.66
C GLY A 55 -13.86 1.60 8.24
N ARG A 56 -14.86 0.78 8.54
CA ARG A 56 -16.05 1.16 9.28
C ARG A 56 -15.76 0.85 10.73
N ARG A 57 -15.25 1.84 11.45
CA ARG A 57 -15.48 2.03 12.88
C ARG A 57 -15.68 3.49 13.16
#